data_AF-W9YK38-F1
#
_entry.id   AF-W9YK38-F1
#
_cell.length_a   1.000
_cell.length_b   1.000
_cell.length_c   1.000
_cell.angle_alpha   90.00
_cell.angle_beta   90.00
_cell.angle_gamma   90.00
#
_symmetry.space_group_name_H-M   'P 1'
#
loop_
_entity.id
_entity.type
_entity.pdbx_description
1 polymer ?
#
loop_
_entity_poly.entity_id
_entity_poly.type
_entity_poly.pdbx_seq_one_letter_code
_entity_poly.pdbx_strand_id
1 'polypeptide(L)'
;MDNAPSTRPSSLENSTSTTRSRSLPRKQASYDASALTINPSPLLTSSLHSRNSATSAQESAYLKRARWLGWVRLGLALLTLGSATAAAGCAGHVLRRYNATHLASGWHLSLWPLNVDLRPTLAVVASAAIITAASLGYLVLWLIPSPHSRTLLYNFVFLGSSLVGVVLCVFTIPFNLILVNPSSHHQRESLQSWTCKFSDGASRFNSDAQSLQIPVFATHGVPVPAGFERLCMEAQVGTGLMIAVLVLEAASCALAGVGILLEKQMTKARRERYANCEKGEHGS
;
A
#
# COMPACT_ATOMS: atom_id res chain seq x y z
N MET A 1 7.00 -33.73 57.31
CA MET A 1 7.70 -32.47 57.61
C MET A 1 7.55 -31.45 56.47
N ASP A 2 6.44 -30.72 56.31
CA ASP A 2 5.02 -31.01 56.60
C ASP A 2 4.08 -30.06 55.80
N ASN A 3 2.97 -30.62 55.32
CA ASN A 3 1.62 -30.06 55.15
C ASN A 3 1.36 -28.62 54.63
N ALA A 4 0.55 -28.55 53.57
CA ALA A 4 -0.43 -27.47 53.30
C ALA A 4 -1.83 -27.93 53.84
N PRO A 5 -3.02 -27.43 53.40
CA PRO A 5 -3.44 -26.17 52.75
C PRO A 5 -4.67 -25.49 53.42
N SER A 6 -5.10 -24.29 52.99
CA SER A 6 -6.46 -23.67 53.14
C SER A 6 -6.49 -22.18 52.68
N THR A 7 -7.57 -21.50 52.24
CA THR A 7 -8.95 -21.88 51.82
C THR A 7 -9.58 -20.80 50.90
N ARG A 8 -10.69 -21.16 50.21
CA ARG A 8 -11.77 -20.31 49.63
C ARG A 8 -13.11 -20.74 50.28
N PRO A 9 -14.32 -20.16 50.05
CA PRO A 9 -14.78 -19.20 49.02
C PRO A 9 -15.05 -17.79 49.63
N SER A 10 -16.17 -17.03 49.56
CA SER A 10 -17.55 -17.13 49.00
C SER A 10 -18.23 -15.74 48.92
N SER A 11 -19.39 -15.66 48.22
CA SER A 11 -20.44 -14.59 48.21
C SER A 11 -20.02 -13.12 48.01
N LEU A 12 -20.57 -12.31 47.09
CA LEU A 12 -21.81 -12.32 46.31
C LEU A 12 -23.09 -12.20 47.15
N GLU A 13 -23.50 -10.95 47.41
CA GLU A 13 -24.93 -10.60 47.57
C GLU A 13 -25.19 -9.17 47.08
N ASN A 14 -26.47 -8.85 46.85
CA ASN A 14 -26.94 -7.66 46.13
C ASN A 14 -28.20 -7.13 46.81
N SER A 15 -28.24 -5.84 47.19
CA SER A 15 -29.47 -5.23 47.68
C SER A 15 -29.56 -3.73 47.43
N THR A 16 -30.68 -3.36 46.84
CA THR A 16 -31.07 -2.02 46.39
C THR A 16 -31.64 -1.18 47.53
N SER A 17 -31.53 0.15 47.39
CA SER A 17 -32.66 1.10 47.42
C SER A 17 -32.61 2.26 48.45
N THR A 18 -32.98 3.45 47.96
CA THR A 18 -33.68 4.57 48.63
C THR A 18 -33.12 5.16 49.96
N THR A 19 -33.12 6.47 50.24
CA THR A 19 -33.82 7.62 49.63
C THR A 19 -33.08 8.93 49.95
N ARG A 20 -33.29 10.00 49.16
CA ARG A 20 -33.82 11.33 49.59
C ARG A 20 -33.26 12.50 48.78
N SER A 21 -34.17 13.27 48.20
CA SER A 21 -33.88 14.37 47.29
C SER A 21 -33.36 15.63 47.99
N ARG A 22 -32.57 16.43 47.27
CA ARG A 22 -32.67 17.90 47.36
C ARG A 22 -32.57 18.51 45.97
N SER A 23 -33.41 19.51 45.72
CA SER A 23 -33.63 20.13 44.41
C SER A 23 -32.98 21.51 44.31
N LEU A 24 -32.66 21.94 43.09
CA LEU A 24 -33.01 23.22 42.44
C LEU A 24 -32.33 23.29 41.04
N PRO A 25 -32.77 24.15 40.11
CA PRO A 25 -32.86 23.73 38.71
C PRO A 25 -31.68 24.17 37.84
N ARG A 26 -31.14 23.23 37.06
CA ARG A 26 -30.38 23.59 35.86
C ARG A 26 -31.38 23.96 34.75
N LYS A 27 -31.23 25.15 34.18
CA LYS A 27 -32.08 25.67 33.10
C LYS A 27 -31.98 24.74 31.87
N GLN A 28 -32.96 23.84 31.71
CA GLN A 28 -33.14 23.09 30.47
C GLN A 28 -33.62 24.09 29.42
N ALA A 29 -32.90 24.23 28.30
CA ALA A 29 -33.44 24.96 27.16
C ALA A 29 -34.60 24.15 26.58
N SER A 30 -35.82 24.69 26.66
CA SER A 30 -36.95 24.15 25.89
C SER A 30 -36.63 24.35 24.41
N TYR A 31 -36.36 23.26 23.71
CA TYR A 31 -36.48 23.25 22.26
C TYR A 31 -37.97 23.12 21.96
N ASP A 32 -38.61 24.23 21.64
CA ASP A 32 -40.05 24.28 21.41
C ASP A 32 -40.44 23.49 20.15
N ALA A 33 -40.76 22.21 20.35
CA ALA A 33 -41.22 21.29 19.32
C ALA A 33 -42.52 21.75 18.62
N SER A 34 -43.18 22.76 19.18
CA SER A 34 -44.39 23.41 18.64
C SER A 34 -44.13 24.27 17.39
N ALA A 35 -42.87 24.62 17.07
CA ALA A 35 -42.56 25.40 15.87
C ALA A 35 -42.64 24.60 14.55
N LEU A 36 -42.83 23.27 14.61
CA LEU A 36 -42.88 22.40 13.42
C LEU A 36 -44.29 21.85 13.10
N THR A 37 -45.36 22.46 13.61
CA THR A 37 -46.72 22.23 13.08
C THR A 37 -46.89 22.96 11.75
N ILE A 38 -46.16 22.50 10.73
CA ILE A 38 -46.36 22.92 9.34
C ILE A 38 -47.77 22.46 8.94
N ASN A 39 -48.69 23.41 8.85
CA ASN A 39 -50.03 23.18 8.30
C ASN A 39 -49.89 22.50 6.93
N PRO A 40 -50.42 21.27 6.73
CA PRO A 40 -50.18 20.52 5.51
C PRO A 40 -51.03 21.05 4.36
N SER A 41 -50.61 22.18 3.77
CA SER A 41 -51.06 22.59 2.44
C SER A 41 -50.74 21.45 1.47
N PRO A 42 -51.76 20.77 0.90
CA PRO A 42 -51.52 19.58 0.09
C PRO A 42 -50.92 19.96 -1.27
N LEU A 43 -50.46 18.94 -2.00
CA LEU A 43 -49.87 19.01 -3.34
C LEU A 43 -48.43 19.58 -3.40
N LEU A 44 -48.18 20.83 -3.02
CA LEU A 44 -46.86 21.46 -3.25
C LEU A 44 -45.72 20.85 -2.41
N THR A 45 -45.96 20.63 -1.12
CA THR A 45 -44.97 20.10 -0.15
C THR A 45 -44.50 18.69 -0.49
N SER A 46 -45.38 17.84 -1.03
CA SER A 46 -45.07 16.49 -1.50
C SER A 46 -43.96 16.47 -2.56
N SER A 47 -44.00 17.41 -3.52
CA SER A 47 -42.99 17.50 -4.58
C SER A 47 -41.60 17.85 -4.05
N LEU A 48 -41.53 18.75 -3.05
CA LEU A 48 -40.28 19.18 -2.41
C LEU A 48 -39.72 18.07 -1.50
N HIS A 49 -40.57 17.43 -0.70
CA HIS A 49 -40.12 16.36 0.20
C HIS A 49 -39.65 15.13 -0.58
N SER A 50 -40.32 14.79 -1.70
CA SER A 50 -39.88 13.73 -2.62
C SER A 50 -38.54 14.06 -3.29
N ARG A 51 -38.37 15.28 -3.85
CA ARG A 51 -37.11 15.74 -4.47
C ARG A 51 -35.93 15.74 -3.48
N ASN A 52 -36.17 16.16 -2.23
CA ASN A 52 -35.15 16.18 -1.19
C ASN A 52 -34.81 14.77 -0.68
N SER A 53 -35.79 13.89 -0.55
CA SER A 53 -35.59 12.49 -0.12
C SER A 53 -34.85 11.65 -1.18
N ALA A 54 -35.19 11.81 -2.46
CA ALA A 54 -34.46 11.18 -3.55
C ALA A 54 -33.01 11.67 -3.64
N THR A 55 -32.79 12.97 -3.37
CA THR A 55 -31.45 13.57 -3.35
C THR A 55 -30.63 13.07 -2.16
N SER A 56 -31.17 13.06 -0.93
CA SER A 56 -30.45 12.61 0.27
C SER A 56 -30.13 11.11 0.23
N ALA A 57 -31.01 10.27 -0.33
CA ALA A 57 -30.73 8.85 -0.57
C ALA A 57 -29.57 8.65 -1.57
N GLN A 58 -29.56 9.39 -2.68
CA GLN A 58 -28.49 9.30 -3.68
C GLN A 58 -27.15 9.86 -3.17
N GLU A 59 -27.17 10.96 -2.42
CA GLU A 59 -25.95 11.59 -1.88
C GLU A 59 -25.35 10.81 -0.70
N SER A 60 -26.17 10.24 0.19
CA SER A 60 -25.66 9.34 1.25
C SER A 60 -25.04 8.06 0.68
N ALA A 61 -25.63 7.48 -0.38
CA ALA A 61 -25.03 6.38 -1.12
C ALA A 61 -23.69 6.77 -1.80
N TYR A 62 -23.61 7.97 -2.37
CA TYR A 62 -22.36 8.52 -2.91
C TYR A 62 -21.29 8.71 -1.82
N LEU A 63 -21.65 9.33 -0.69
CA LEU A 63 -20.72 9.56 0.43
C LEU A 63 -20.19 8.25 1.01
N LYS A 64 -21.03 7.20 1.12
CA LYS A 64 -20.60 5.86 1.54
C LYS A 64 -19.58 5.26 0.55
N ARG A 65 -19.82 5.37 -0.76
CA ARG A 65 -18.88 4.93 -1.83
C ARG A 65 -17.58 5.74 -1.81
N ALA A 66 -17.65 7.07 -1.67
CA ALA A 66 -16.49 7.94 -1.62
C ALA A 66 -15.60 7.67 -0.39
N ARG A 67 -16.22 7.46 0.79
CA ARG A 67 -15.51 7.04 2.00
C ARG A 67 -14.82 5.69 1.80
N TRP A 68 -15.52 4.69 1.25
CA TRP A 68 -14.94 3.37 0.96
C TRP A 68 -13.75 3.45 -0.02
N LEU A 69 -13.89 4.19 -1.12
CA LEU A 69 -12.79 4.45 -2.06
C LEU A 69 -11.59 5.13 -1.39
N GLY A 70 -11.81 6.04 -0.43
CA GLY A 70 -10.75 6.63 0.38
C GLY A 70 -9.97 5.59 1.19
N TRP A 71 -10.66 4.70 1.90
CA TRP A 71 -10.04 3.61 2.68
C TRP A 71 -9.31 2.60 1.79
N VAL A 72 -9.88 2.24 0.63
CA VAL A 72 -9.24 1.32 -0.32
C VAL A 72 -7.93 1.91 -0.87
N ARG A 73 -7.92 3.19 -1.25
CA ARG A 73 -6.71 3.87 -1.75
C ARG A 73 -5.64 4.05 -0.68
N LEU A 74 -6.03 4.32 0.57
CA LEU A 74 -5.12 4.32 1.71
C LEU A 74 -4.46 2.94 1.85
N GLY A 75 -5.25 1.86 1.79
CA GLY A 75 -4.76 0.49 1.83
C GLY A 75 -3.76 0.18 0.70
N LEU A 76 -4.09 0.52 -0.54
CA LEU A 76 -3.18 0.33 -1.67
C LEU A 76 -1.90 1.17 -1.54
N ALA A 77 -1.99 2.44 -1.15
CA ALA A 77 -0.81 3.29 -0.95
C ALA A 77 0.13 2.76 0.15
N LEU A 78 -0.41 2.21 1.24
CA LEU A 78 0.38 1.57 2.29
C LEU A 78 1.03 0.25 1.82
N LEU A 79 0.31 -0.56 1.03
CA LEU A 79 0.87 -1.79 0.44
C LEU A 79 1.99 -1.46 -0.57
N THR A 80 1.75 -0.51 -1.50
CA THR A 80 2.75 -0.04 -2.47
C THR A 80 3.98 0.51 -1.76
N LEU A 81 3.80 1.36 -0.74
CA LEU A 81 4.91 1.88 0.07
C LEU A 81 5.71 0.75 0.73
N GLY A 82 5.04 -0.23 1.34
CA GLY A 82 5.68 -1.37 1.99
C GLY A 82 6.48 -2.23 1.00
N SER A 83 5.88 -2.62 -0.12
CA SER A 83 6.54 -3.43 -1.14
C SER A 83 7.69 -2.69 -1.84
N ALA A 84 7.54 -1.39 -2.15
CA ALA A 84 8.60 -0.58 -2.74
C ALA A 84 9.77 -0.36 -1.76
N THR A 85 9.48 -0.08 -0.48
CA THR A 85 10.52 0.07 0.55
C THR A 85 11.29 -1.24 0.75
N ALA A 86 10.60 -2.38 0.76
CA ALA A 86 11.23 -3.70 0.84
C ALA A 86 12.09 -4.01 -0.40
N ALA A 87 11.61 -3.71 -1.61
CA ALA A 87 12.38 -3.88 -2.85
C ALA A 87 13.66 -3.04 -2.86
N ALA A 88 13.56 -1.76 -2.48
CA ALA A 88 14.69 -0.85 -2.32
C ALA A 88 15.67 -1.34 -1.25
N GLY A 89 15.16 -1.86 -0.11
CA GLY A 89 15.97 -2.42 0.97
C GLY A 89 16.77 -3.66 0.54
N CYS A 90 16.13 -4.62 -0.14
CA CYS A 90 16.79 -5.80 -0.67
C CYS A 90 17.86 -5.44 -1.71
N ALA A 91 17.49 -4.71 -2.77
CA ALA A 91 18.44 -4.33 -3.82
C ALA A 91 19.57 -3.41 -3.31
N GLY A 92 19.26 -2.53 -2.34
CA GLY A 92 20.23 -1.68 -1.67
C GLY A 92 21.20 -2.43 -0.77
N HIS A 93 20.76 -3.49 -0.06
CA HIS A 93 21.67 -4.33 0.72
C HIS A 93 22.63 -5.12 -0.20
N VAL A 94 22.13 -5.67 -1.32
CA VAL A 94 22.98 -6.33 -2.33
C VAL A 94 24.02 -5.36 -2.89
N LEU A 95 23.60 -4.15 -3.31
CA LEU A 95 24.52 -3.14 -3.84
C LEU A 95 25.54 -2.66 -2.80
N ARG A 96 25.14 -2.50 -1.53
CA ARG A 96 26.05 -2.17 -0.43
C ARG A 96 27.07 -3.29 -0.19
N ARG A 97 26.66 -4.56 -0.27
CA ARG A 97 27.56 -5.71 -0.12
C ARG A 97 28.56 -5.81 -1.27
N TYR A 98 28.14 -5.57 -2.51
CA TYR A 98 29.07 -5.44 -3.64
C TYR A 98 30.08 -4.31 -3.41
N ASN A 99 29.63 -3.08 -3.13
CA ASN A 99 30.52 -1.94 -2.92
C ASN A 99 31.52 -2.18 -1.76
N ALA A 100 31.14 -2.96 -0.73
CA ALA A 100 32.02 -3.32 0.38
C ALA A 100 32.95 -4.53 0.12
N THR A 101 32.78 -5.27 -0.98
CA THR A 101 33.53 -6.52 -1.27
C THR A 101 34.09 -6.61 -2.69
N HIS A 102 33.89 -5.61 -3.55
CA HIS A 102 34.67 -5.44 -4.76
C HIS A 102 36.10 -5.02 -4.38
N LEU A 103 37.08 -5.91 -4.61
CA LEU A 103 38.49 -5.55 -4.50
C LEU A 103 38.96 -5.02 -5.86
N ALA A 104 39.82 -4.01 -5.84
CA ALA A 104 40.47 -3.52 -7.05
C ALA A 104 41.38 -4.60 -7.67
N SER A 105 41.59 -4.53 -8.99
CA SER A 105 42.26 -5.55 -9.82
C SER A 105 43.71 -5.91 -9.46
N GLY A 106 44.32 -5.23 -8.48
CA GLY A 106 45.63 -5.60 -7.92
C GLY A 106 45.62 -6.73 -6.89
N TRP A 107 44.45 -7.22 -6.45
CA TRP A 107 44.33 -8.29 -5.45
C TRP A 107 43.94 -9.63 -6.09
N HIS A 108 44.72 -10.67 -5.80
CA HIS A 108 44.69 -11.96 -6.51
C HIS A 108 43.47 -12.87 -6.18
N LEU A 109 42.49 -12.38 -5.43
CA LEU A 109 41.24 -13.06 -5.10
C LEU A 109 40.03 -12.14 -5.37
N SER A 110 39.76 -11.86 -6.66
CA SER A 110 38.53 -11.16 -7.04
C SER A 110 37.32 -12.07 -6.89
N LEU A 111 36.56 -11.87 -5.80
CA LEU A 111 35.32 -12.60 -5.48
C LEU A 111 34.17 -12.30 -6.48
N TRP A 112 34.33 -11.23 -7.27
CA TRP A 112 33.38 -10.78 -8.29
C TRP A 112 34.03 -10.80 -9.68
N PRO A 113 33.25 -10.97 -10.76
CA PRO A 113 33.74 -10.79 -12.13
C PRO A 113 34.28 -9.37 -12.37
N LEU A 114 35.29 -9.23 -13.24
CA LEU A 114 35.82 -7.90 -13.60
C LEU A 114 34.82 -7.01 -14.37
N ASN A 115 33.75 -7.60 -14.92
CA ASN A 115 32.76 -6.92 -15.76
C ASN A 115 31.30 -7.16 -15.26
N VAL A 116 31.03 -6.89 -13.98
CA VAL A 116 29.66 -6.93 -13.44
C VAL A 116 28.85 -5.73 -13.93
N ASP A 117 27.70 -5.97 -14.55
CA ASP A 117 26.76 -4.89 -14.88
C ASP A 117 25.87 -4.55 -13.68
N LEU A 118 26.13 -3.38 -13.07
CA LEU A 118 25.39 -2.84 -11.92
C LEU A 118 24.06 -2.16 -12.28
N ARG A 119 23.88 -1.83 -13.57
CA ARG A 119 22.72 -1.09 -14.10
C ARG A 119 21.35 -1.65 -13.67
N PRO A 120 21.05 -2.97 -13.77
CA PRO A 120 19.71 -3.48 -13.43
C PRO A 120 19.40 -3.36 -11.93
N THR A 121 20.40 -3.52 -11.06
CA THR A 121 20.24 -3.32 -9.60
C THR A 121 20.03 -1.84 -9.27
N LEU A 122 20.80 -0.93 -9.89
CA LEU A 122 20.64 0.51 -9.70
C LEU A 122 19.27 1.02 -10.19
N ALA A 123 18.77 0.48 -11.31
CA ALA A 123 17.44 0.82 -11.83
C ALA A 123 16.32 0.38 -10.86
N VAL A 124 16.43 -0.79 -10.25
CA VAL A 124 15.50 -1.25 -9.20
C VAL A 124 15.56 -0.35 -7.96
N VAL A 125 16.75 -0.01 -7.46
CA VAL A 125 16.89 0.89 -6.30
C VAL A 125 16.31 2.28 -6.59
N ALA A 126 16.61 2.86 -7.75
CA ALA A 126 16.15 4.21 -8.11
C ALA A 126 14.63 4.27 -8.32
N SER A 127 14.04 3.33 -9.07
CA SER A 127 12.59 3.28 -9.30
C SER A 127 11.82 3.02 -8.01
N ALA A 128 12.25 2.05 -7.19
CA ALA A 128 11.64 1.75 -5.91
C ALA A 128 11.72 2.94 -4.93
N ALA A 129 12.83 3.69 -4.92
CA ALA A 129 12.96 4.90 -4.11
C ALA A 129 12.00 6.03 -4.55
N ILE A 130 11.83 6.24 -5.87
CA ILE A 130 10.88 7.24 -6.40
C ILE A 130 9.43 6.85 -6.06
N ILE A 131 9.05 5.57 -6.23
CA ILE A 131 7.72 5.06 -5.88
C ILE A 131 7.45 5.18 -4.37
N THR A 132 8.47 4.90 -3.54
CA THR A 132 8.43 5.09 -2.08
C THR A 132 8.17 6.55 -1.72
N ALA A 133 8.91 7.49 -2.32
CA ALA A 133 8.76 8.92 -2.08
C ALA A 133 7.39 9.46 -2.54
N ALA A 134 6.90 9.02 -3.71
CA ALA A 134 5.59 9.42 -4.23
C ALA A 134 4.44 8.88 -3.37
N SER A 135 4.51 7.61 -2.96
CA SER A 135 3.54 6.98 -2.05
C SER A 135 3.52 7.68 -0.69
N LEU A 136 4.68 8.00 -0.12
CA LEU A 136 4.80 8.74 1.13
C LEU A 136 4.22 10.15 1.01
N GLY A 137 4.49 10.85 -0.09
CA GLY A 137 3.91 12.16 -0.39
C GLY A 137 2.37 12.13 -0.46
N TYR A 138 1.79 11.10 -1.09
CA TYR A 138 0.34 10.89 -1.09
C TYR A 138 -0.23 10.66 0.31
N LEU A 139 0.43 9.84 1.14
CA LEU A 139 0.00 9.59 2.52
C LEU A 139 0.05 10.84 3.40
N VAL A 140 1.10 11.67 3.26
CA VAL A 140 1.19 12.98 3.94
C VAL A 140 0.05 13.89 3.51
N LEU A 141 -0.26 13.96 2.22
CA LEU A 141 -1.39 14.75 1.70
C LEU A 141 -2.75 14.24 2.21
N TRP A 142 -2.91 12.92 2.37
CA TRP A 142 -4.12 12.30 2.94
C TRP A 142 -4.27 12.58 4.46
N LEU A 143 -3.15 12.71 5.18
CA LEU A 143 -3.13 13.02 6.62
C LEU A 143 -3.58 14.46 6.94
N ILE A 144 -3.50 15.38 5.98
CA ILE A 144 -3.87 16.80 6.17
C ILE A 144 -5.41 16.93 6.15
N PRO A 145 -6.06 17.35 7.25
CA PRO A 145 -7.51 17.50 7.31
C PRO A 145 -7.96 18.75 6.54
N SER A 146 -8.14 18.62 5.23
CA SER A 146 -8.65 19.71 4.38
C SER A 146 -10.12 20.04 4.73
N PRO A 147 -10.44 21.27 5.18
CA PRO A 147 -11.82 21.68 5.46
C PRO A 147 -12.64 21.92 4.18
N HIS A 148 -12.02 21.81 3.00
CA HIS A 148 -12.67 21.99 1.71
C HIS A 148 -12.59 20.70 0.88
N SER A 149 -13.66 20.35 0.16
CA SER A 149 -13.83 19.05 -0.52
C SER A 149 -13.01 18.93 -1.81
N ARG A 150 -11.68 18.98 -1.71
CA ARG A 150 -10.72 18.82 -2.82
C ARG A 150 -10.55 17.36 -3.29
N THR A 151 -11.61 16.54 -3.23
CA THR A 151 -11.58 15.10 -3.59
C THR A 151 -11.03 14.88 -4.99
N LEU A 152 -11.44 15.72 -5.93
CA LEU A 152 -10.99 15.71 -7.32
C LEU A 152 -9.47 15.92 -7.46
N LEU A 153 -8.87 16.78 -6.63
CA LEU A 153 -7.42 17.01 -6.61
C LEU A 153 -6.69 15.81 -6.02
N TYR A 154 -7.19 15.23 -4.92
CA TYR A 154 -6.63 13.98 -4.37
C TYR A 154 -6.74 12.81 -5.37
N ASN A 155 -7.80 12.75 -6.16
CA ASN A 155 -7.96 11.77 -7.24
C ASN A 155 -6.88 11.94 -8.33
N PHE A 156 -6.60 13.18 -8.76
CA PHE A 156 -5.54 13.45 -9.74
C PHE A 156 -4.14 13.24 -9.20
N VAL A 157 -3.84 13.62 -7.95
CA VAL A 157 -2.51 13.36 -7.34
C VAL A 157 -2.26 11.86 -7.19
N PHE A 158 -3.28 11.10 -6.74
CA PHE A 158 -3.19 9.63 -6.64
C PHE A 158 -2.99 8.98 -8.03
N LEU A 159 -3.76 9.41 -9.04
CA LEU A 159 -3.60 8.93 -10.42
C LEU A 159 -2.22 9.28 -11.00
N GLY A 160 -1.74 10.50 -10.79
CA GLY A 160 -0.44 10.94 -11.29
C GLY A 160 0.72 10.18 -10.66
N SER A 161 0.69 10.01 -9.32
CA SER A 161 1.64 9.15 -8.60
C SER A 161 1.64 7.73 -9.17
N SER A 162 0.45 7.16 -9.36
CA SER A 162 0.30 5.77 -9.79
C SER A 162 0.73 5.54 -11.23
N LEU A 163 0.42 6.47 -12.14
CA LEU A 163 0.92 6.44 -13.53
C LEU A 163 2.46 6.50 -13.59
N VAL A 164 3.09 7.31 -12.74
CA VAL A 164 4.56 7.34 -12.62
C VAL A 164 5.08 5.98 -12.10
N GLY A 165 4.41 5.37 -11.11
CA GLY A 165 4.75 4.04 -10.63
C GLY A 165 4.64 2.94 -11.70
N VAL A 166 3.54 2.91 -12.45
CA VAL A 166 3.36 1.99 -13.59
C VAL A 166 4.49 2.18 -14.62
N VAL A 167 4.77 3.42 -15.03
CA VAL A 167 5.81 3.71 -16.03
C VAL A 167 7.19 3.27 -15.55
N LEU A 168 7.56 3.58 -14.30
CA LEU A 168 8.84 3.17 -13.70
C LEU A 168 8.98 1.64 -13.64
N CYS A 169 7.92 0.92 -13.25
CA CYS A 169 7.94 -0.55 -13.23
C CYS A 169 7.99 -1.15 -14.64
N VAL A 170 7.24 -0.59 -15.60
CA VAL A 170 7.21 -1.03 -17.01
C VAL A 170 8.57 -0.85 -17.71
N PHE A 171 9.38 0.14 -17.32
CA PHE A 171 10.77 0.21 -17.76
C PHE A 171 11.70 -0.71 -16.96
N THR A 172 11.59 -0.72 -15.64
CA THR A 172 12.56 -1.40 -14.75
C THR A 172 12.50 -2.92 -14.85
N ILE A 173 11.31 -3.51 -14.92
CA ILE A 173 11.13 -4.97 -14.92
C ILE A 173 11.74 -5.63 -16.17
N PRO A 174 11.41 -5.24 -17.43
CA PRO A 174 12.03 -5.83 -18.61
C PRO A 174 13.53 -5.48 -18.70
N PHE A 175 13.96 -4.28 -18.29
CA PHE A 175 15.38 -3.93 -18.25
C PHE A 175 16.18 -4.83 -17.29
N ASN A 176 15.61 -5.17 -16.13
CA ASN A 176 16.19 -6.15 -15.21
C ASN A 176 16.20 -7.56 -15.85
N LEU A 177 15.06 -8.07 -16.33
CA LEU A 177 14.94 -9.43 -16.88
C LEU A 177 15.87 -9.67 -18.09
N ILE A 178 16.02 -8.68 -18.98
CA ILE A 178 16.91 -8.76 -20.15
C ILE A 178 18.39 -8.79 -19.75
N LEU A 179 18.77 -8.12 -18.66
CA LEU A 179 20.17 -8.05 -18.19
C LEU A 179 20.53 -9.12 -17.15
N VAL A 180 19.53 -9.78 -16.54
CA VAL A 180 19.74 -10.92 -15.62
C VAL A 180 19.84 -12.24 -16.36
N ASN A 181 19.21 -12.38 -17.54
CA ASN A 181 19.30 -13.58 -18.35
C ASN A 181 20.49 -13.52 -19.34
N PRO A 182 21.56 -14.32 -19.18
CA PRO A 182 22.71 -14.31 -20.07
C PRO A 182 22.41 -14.97 -21.43
N SER A 183 21.73 -14.21 -22.29
CA SER A 183 21.66 -14.50 -23.71
C SER A 183 23.08 -14.55 -24.31
N SER A 184 23.29 -15.34 -25.36
CA SER A 184 24.58 -15.45 -26.08
C SER A 184 25.12 -14.12 -26.62
N HIS A 185 24.28 -13.06 -26.66
CA HIS A 185 24.67 -11.70 -27.05
C HIS A 185 25.08 -10.77 -25.87
N HIS A 186 25.03 -11.24 -24.61
CA HIS A 186 25.44 -10.48 -23.42
C HIS A 186 26.37 -11.33 -22.53
N GLN A 187 27.69 -11.19 -22.72
CA GLN A 187 28.71 -11.90 -21.91
C GLN A 187 29.01 -11.25 -20.54
N ARG A 188 28.25 -10.23 -20.12
CA ARG A 188 28.37 -9.62 -18.80
C ARG A 188 27.35 -10.23 -17.87
N GLU A 189 27.79 -10.73 -16.72
CA GLU A 189 26.86 -11.18 -15.69
C GLU A 189 26.43 -10.02 -14.79
N SER A 190 25.14 -9.99 -14.48
CA SER A 190 24.57 -9.11 -13.47
C SER A 190 24.94 -9.56 -12.05
N LEU A 191 24.79 -8.67 -11.06
CA LEU A 191 24.91 -9.06 -9.64
C LEU A 191 24.02 -10.27 -9.29
N GLN A 192 22.76 -10.23 -9.73
CA GLN A 192 21.76 -11.24 -9.41
C GLN A 192 22.11 -12.59 -10.05
N SER A 193 22.42 -12.62 -11.35
CA SER A 193 22.81 -13.86 -12.05
C SER A 193 24.07 -14.46 -11.43
N TRP A 194 25.10 -13.65 -11.14
CA TRP A 194 26.33 -14.13 -10.51
C TRP A 194 26.08 -14.71 -9.11
N THR A 195 25.37 -13.99 -8.23
CA THR A 195 25.12 -14.47 -6.85
C THR A 195 24.32 -15.78 -6.83
N CYS A 196 23.32 -15.92 -7.69
CA CYS A 196 22.52 -17.14 -7.78
C CYS A 196 23.31 -18.32 -8.40
N LYS A 197 24.07 -18.07 -9.47
CA LYS A 197 24.95 -19.05 -10.12
C LYS A 197 26.03 -19.56 -9.18
N PHE A 198 26.62 -18.68 -8.37
CA PHE A 198 27.61 -19.03 -7.35
C PHE A 198 26.99 -19.85 -6.22
N SER A 199 25.77 -19.51 -5.79
CA SER A 199 25.03 -20.27 -4.77
C SER A 199 24.67 -21.68 -5.22
N ASP A 200 24.17 -21.84 -6.46
CA ASP A 200 23.82 -23.14 -7.04
C ASP A 200 25.05 -24.00 -7.37
N GLY A 201 26.14 -23.38 -7.84
CA GLY A 201 27.41 -24.07 -8.05
C GLY A 201 27.99 -24.66 -6.76
N ALA A 202 27.89 -23.94 -5.64
CA ALA A 202 28.40 -24.40 -4.35
C ALA A 202 27.50 -25.43 -3.65
N SER A 203 26.17 -25.32 -3.78
CA SER A 203 25.25 -26.34 -3.25
C SER A 203 25.41 -27.68 -3.98
N ARG A 204 25.56 -27.64 -5.32
CA ARG A 204 25.93 -28.82 -6.13
C ARG A 204 27.28 -29.40 -5.70
N PHE A 205 28.34 -28.58 -5.63
CA PHE A 205 29.65 -29.07 -5.21
C PHE A 205 29.62 -29.77 -3.85
N ASN A 206 28.91 -29.22 -2.86
CA ASN A 206 28.77 -29.84 -1.55
C ASN A 206 27.96 -31.15 -1.61
N SER A 207 26.97 -31.25 -2.50
CA SER A 207 26.19 -32.48 -2.72
C SER A 207 27.03 -33.57 -3.40
N ASP A 208 27.78 -33.20 -4.44
CA ASP A 208 28.66 -34.11 -5.18
C ASP A 208 29.83 -34.59 -4.31
N ALA A 209 30.43 -33.71 -3.51
CA ALA A 209 31.50 -34.06 -2.58
C ALA A 209 31.04 -35.02 -1.47
N GLN A 210 29.80 -34.87 -0.97
CA GLN A 210 29.18 -35.83 -0.05
C GLN A 210 28.94 -37.19 -0.72
N SER A 211 28.41 -37.18 -1.95
CA SER A 211 28.16 -38.39 -2.75
C SER A 211 29.44 -39.18 -3.05
N LEU A 212 30.53 -38.47 -3.36
CA LEU A 212 31.85 -39.03 -3.67
C LEU A 212 32.72 -39.32 -2.43
N GLN A 213 32.20 -39.09 -1.21
CA GLN A 213 32.92 -39.24 0.06
C GLN A 213 34.28 -38.51 0.13
N ILE A 214 34.43 -37.42 -0.63
CA ILE A 214 35.68 -36.66 -0.68
C ILE A 214 35.87 -35.93 0.66
N PRO A 215 37.00 -36.11 1.38
CA PRO A 215 37.23 -35.46 2.67
C PRO A 215 37.50 -33.96 2.48
N VAL A 216 36.43 -33.17 2.39
CA VAL A 216 36.50 -31.71 2.42
C VAL A 216 36.97 -31.29 3.82
N PHE A 217 38.05 -30.51 3.91
CA PHE A 217 38.65 -30.05 5.18
C PHE A 217 37.77 -29.07 6.01
N ALA A 218 36.50 -28.91 5.63
CA ALA A 218 35.50 -28.12 6.35
C ALA A 218 34.32 -29.04 6.71
N THR A 219 34.02 -29.15 8.00
CA THR A 219 33.07 -30.12 8.59
C THR A 219 31.60 -29.95 8.17
N HIS A 220 31.29 -28.93 7.37
CA HIS A 220 29.96 -28.61 6.85
C HIS A 220 29.97 -28.43 5.31
N GLY A 221 30.97 -28.98 4.62
CA GLY A 221 31.23 -28.72 3.21
C GLY A 221 32.01 -27.41 2.99
N VAL A 222 32.28 -27.06 1.73
CA VAL A 222 33.00 -25.83 1.38
C VAL A 222 32.17 -24.62 1.85
N PRO A 223 32.73 -23.73 2.69
CA PRO A 223 32.01 -22.59 3.20
C PRO A 223 31.83 -21.54 2.09
N VAL A 224 30.62 -21.49 1.53
CA VAL A 224 30.14 -20.32 0.79
C VAL A 224 30.35 -19.10 1.69
N PRO A 225 31.03 -18.02 1.24
CA PRO A 225 31.22 -16.83 2.06
C PRO A 225 29.87 -16.32 2.58
N ALA A 226 29.74 -16.20 3.90
CA ALA A 226 28.44 -16.18 4.56
C ALA A 226 27.53 -15.06 4.04
N GLY A 227 26.52 -15.45 3.25
CA GLY A 227 25.49 -14.56 2.72
C GLY A 227 25.22 -14.61 1.21
N PHE A 228 25.99 -15.30 0.36
CA PHE A 228 25.73 -15.30 -1.09
C PHE A 228 24.36 -15.91 -1.49
N GLU A 229 23.95 -17.00 -0.85
CA GLU A 229 22.60 -17.58 -0.99
C GLU A 229 21.52 -16.55 -0.62
N ARG A 230 21.68 -15.89 0.53
CA ARG A 230 20.80 -14.83 1.01
C ARG A 230 20.77 -13.62 0.06
N LEU A 231 21.89 -13.27 -0.57
CA LEU A 231 21.97 -12.18 -1.57
C LEU A 231 21.22 -12.53 -2.86
N CYS A 232 21.29 -13.78 -3.32
CA CYS A 232 20.47 -14.29 -4.41
C CYS A 232 18.97 -14.20 -4.05
N MET A 233 18.59 -14.70 -2.86
CA MET A 233 17.20 -14.64 -2.38
C MET A 233 16.71 -13.19 -2.25
N GLU A 234 17.49 -12.28 -1.67
CA GLU A 234 17.14 -10.86 -1.55
C GLU A 234 16.98 -10.20 -2.94
N ALA A 235 17.84 -10.51 -3.92
CA ALA A 235 17.70 -9.99 -5.29
C ALA A 235 16.43 -10.53 -6.00
N GLN A 236 16.15 -11.83 -5.86
CA GLN A 236 14.96 -12.46 -6.43
C GLN A 236 13.66 -11.93 -5.79
N VAL A 237 13.64 -11.79 -4.45
CA VAL A 237 12.53 -11.18 -3.71
C VAL A 237 12.35 -9.71 -4.09
N GLY A 238 13.43 -8.93 -4.22
CA GLY A 238 13.37 -7.55 -4.69
C GLY A 238 12.73 -7.40 -6.07
N THR A 239 13.06 -8.30 -7.00
CA THR A 239 12.46 -8.33 -8.34
C THR A 239 10.98 -8.74 -8.29
N GLY A 240 10.62 -9.75 -7.47
CA GLY A 240 9.23 -10.15 -7.22
C GLY A 240 8.37 -9.03 -6.59
N LEU A 241 8.95 -8.26 -5.68
CA LEU A 241 8.30 -7.10 -5.06
C LEU A 241 8.04 -5.98 -6.08
N MET A 242 8.95 -5.73 -7.04
CA MET A 242 8.68 -4.76 -8.12
C MET A 242 7.54 -5.21 -9.03
N ILE A 243 7.39 -6.52 -9.29
CA ILE A 243 6.24 -7.07 -10.01
C ILE A 243 4.95 -6.89 -9.20
N ALA A 244 4.99 -7.11 -7.88
CA ALA A 244 3.84 -6.84 -7.00
C ALA A 244 3.46 -5.34 -6.99
N VAL A 245 4.44 -4.44 -6.96
CA VAL A 245 4.23 -2.98 -7.08
C VAL A 245 3.56 -2.62 -8.41
N LEU A 246 3.96 -3.22 -9.54
CA LEU A 246 3.29 -3.00 -10.83
C LEU A 246 1.80 -3.37 -10.78
N VAL A 247 1.44 -4.48 -10.12
CA VAL A 247 0.04 -4.91 -9.97
C VAL A 247 -0.74 -3.98 -9.04
N LEU A 248 -0.14 -3.54 -7.92
CA LEU A 248 -0.74 -2.58 -7.00
C LEU A 248 -0.96 -1.20 -7.66
N GLU A 249 -0.05 -0.77 -8.54
CA GLU A 249 -0.18 0.48 -9.28
C GLU A 249 -1.22 0.37 -10.42
N ALA A 250 -1.28 -0.75 -11.14
CA ALA A 250 -2.36 -1.00 -12.10
C ALA A 250 -3.75 -0.97 -11.42
N ALA A 251 -3.89 -1.56 -10.23
CA ALA A 251 -5.10 -1.49 -9.43
C ALA A 251 -5.41 -0.07 -8.93
N SER A 252 -4.38 0.68 -8.52
CA SER A 252 -4.50 2.08 -8.09
C SER A 252 -4.97 2.99 -9.23
N CYS A 253 -4.43 2.84 -10.44
CA CYS A 253 -4.90 3.52 -11.65
C CYS A 253 -6.38 3.22 -11.93
N ALA A 254 -6.82 1.96 -11.82
CA ALA A 254 -8.23 1.59 -12.00
C ALA A 254 -9.15 2.23 -10.95
N LEU A 255 -8.76 2.22 -9.67
CA LEU A 255 -9.50 2.83 -8.56
C LEU A 255 -9.53 4.38 -8.62
N ALA A 256 -8.52 5.00 -9.22
CA ALA A 256 -8.54 6.40 -9.56
C ALA A 256 -9.55 6.69 -10.68
N GLY A 257 -9.51 5.92 -11.77
CA GLY A 257 -10.44 6.01 -12.90
C GLY A 257 -11.91 5.86 -12.49
N VAL A 258 -12.23 4.85 -11.68
CA VAL A 258 -13.59 4.66 -11.12
C VAL A 258 -14.05 5.86 -10.29
N GLY A 259 -13.16 6.45 -9.49
CA GLY A 259 -13.47 7.66 -8.72
C GLY A 259 -13.79 8.87 -9.60
N ILE A 260 -12.98 9.11 -10.64
CA ILE A 260 -13.18 10.20 -11.61
C ILE A 260 -14.48 9.98 -12.40
N LEU A 261 -14.84 8.75 -12.75
CA LEU A 261 -16.11 8.43 -13.40
C LEU A 261 -17.32 8.70 -12.48
N LEU A 262 -17.24 8.33 -11.19
CA LEU A 262 -18.29 8.63 -10.21
C LEU A 262 -18.46 10.13 -9.97
N GLU A 263 -17.37 10.89 -9.86
CA GLU A 263 -17.42 12.35 -9.76
C GLU A 263 -18.04 12.97 -11.02
N LYS A 264 -17.64 12.55 -12.23
CA LYS A 264 -18.24 12.99 -13.49
C LYS A 264 -19.75 12.68 -13.57
N GLN A 265 -20.18 11.47 -13.16
CA GLN A 265 -21.60 11.10 -13.11
C GLN A 265 -22.39 12.00 -12.15
N MET A 266 -21.88 12.25 -10.94
CA MET A 266 -22.54 13.14 -9.98
C MET A 266 -22.56 14.60 -10.46
N THR A 267 -21.51 15.09 -11.11
CA THR A 267 -21.49 16.43 -11.72
C THR A 267 -22.53 16.55 -12.84
N LYS A 268 -22.68 15.53 -13.70
CA LYS A 268 -23.72 15.50 -14.74
C LYS A 268 -25.13 15.50 -14.13
N ALA A 269 -25.38 14.59 -13.18
CA ALA A 269 -26.68 14.46 -12.49
C ALA A 269 -27.04 15.65 -11.58
N ARG A 270 -26.08 16.54 -11.26
CA ARG A 270 -26.33 17.86 -10.65
C ARG A 270 -26.70 18.92 -11.70
N ARG A 271 -25.95 19.01 -12.81
CA ARG A 271 -26.26 19.93 -13.93
C ARG A 271 -27.65 19.68 -14.52
N GLU A 272 -28.01 18.41 -14.73
CA GLU A 272 -29.33 18.01 -15.23
C GLU A 272 -30.47 18.39 -14.27
N ARG A 273 -30.23 18.41 -12.96
CA ARG A 273 -31.20 18.90 -11.98
C ARG A 273 -31.42 20.40 -12.08
N TYR A 274 -30.34 21.20 -12.14
CA TYR A 274 -30.45 22.66 -12.26
C TYR A 274 -31.20 23.08 -13.54
N ALA A 275 -30.84 22.50 -14.69
CA ALA A 275 -31.49 22.79 -15.97
C ALA A 275 -32.98 22.38 -16.03
N ASN A 276 -33.41 21.43 -15.18
CA ASN A 276 -34.81 21.04 -15.06
C ASN A 276 -35.60 21.90 -14.05
N CYS A 277 -34.93 22.65 -13.16
CA CYS A 277 -35.58 23.68 -12.34
C CYS A 277 -35.88 24.92 -13.19
N GLU A 278 -34.89 25.43 -13.91
CA GLU A 278 -34.97 26.60 -14.80
C GLU A 278 -36.13 26.48 -15.82
N LYS A 279 -36.28 25.30 -16.43
CA LYS A 279 -37.40 25.00 -17.37
C LYS A 279 -38.76 24.88 -16.70
N GLY A 280 -38.82 24.58 -15.40
CA GLY A 280 -40.08 24.57 -14.64
C GLY A 280 -40.53 25.97 -14.25
N GLU A 281 -39.59 26.89 -14.03
CA GLU A 281 -39.86 28.27 -13.60
C GLU A 281 -40.33 29.18 -14.74
N HIS A 282 -39.96 28.86 -15.99
CA HIS A 282 -40.48 29.51 -17.21
C HIS A 282 -41.73 28.83 -17.81
N GLY A 283 -42.31 27.85 -17.12
CA GLY A 283 -43.42 27.02 -17.61
C GLY A 283 -44.72 27.17 -16.82
N SER A 284 -44.91 28.27 -16.09
CA SER A 284 -46.09 28.59 -15.27
C SER A 284 -46.33 30.09 -15.21
#